data_AF-A0A0G0JI96-F1
#
_entry.id   AF-A0A0G0JI96-F1
#
_cell.length_a   1.000
_cell.length_b   1.000
_cell.length_c   1.000
_cell.angle_alpha   90.00
_cell.angle_beta   90.00
_cell.angle_gamma   90.00
#
_symmetry.space_group_name_H-M   'P 1'
#
loop_
_entity.id
_entity.type
_entity.pdbx_description
1 polymer ?
#
loop_
_entity_poly.entity_id
_entity_poly.type
_entity_poly.pdbx_seq_one_letter_code
_entity_poly.pdbx_strand_id
1 'polypeptide(L)' 'MKVGFVGLGLMGRPMALNIHKKGFPLTVYNRTPSRAEEFKALPGAKVALSPAGVGEESEKV' A
#
# COMPACT_ATOMS: atom_id res chain seq x y z
N MET A 1 1.52 2.76 -13.94
CA MET A 1 1.07 1.57 -13.20
C MET A 1 1.19 1.80 -11.70
N LYS A 2 0.12 2.33 -11.09
CA LYS A 2 -0.07 2.50 -9.65
C LYS A 2 -0.69 1.23 -9.08
N VAL A 3 -0.10 0.71 -8.02
CA VAL A 3 -0.52 -0.56 -7.41
C VAL A 3 -1.17 -0.29 -6.06
N GLY A 4 -2.32 -0.91 -5.85
CA GLY A 4 -3.05 -0.96 -4.60
C GLY A 4 -2.66 -2.20 -3.82
N PHE A 5 -2.65 -2.12 -2.49
CA PHE A 5 -2.45 -3.30 -1.65
C PHE A 5 -3.32 -3.23 -0.40
N VAL A 6 -4.23 -4.19 -0.25
CA VAL A 6 -5.13 -4.31 0.90
C VAL A 6 -4.68 -5.45 1.79
N GLY A 7 -4.27 -5.12 3.02
CA GLY A 7 -3.87 -6.08 4.05
C GLY A 7 -2.35 -6.18 4.22
N LEU A 8 -1.83 -5.66 5.33
CA LEU A 8 -0.39 -5.61 5.63
C LEU A 8 -0.04 -6.61 6.75
N GLY A 9 -0.40 -7.88 6.52
CA GLY A 9 -0.05 -9.00 7.40
C GLY A 9 1.36 -9.55 7.13
N LEU A 10 1.63 -10.77 7.62
CA LEU A 10 2.93 -11.45 7.45
C LEU A 10 3.38 -11.54 5.98
N MET A 11 2.45 -11.85 5.07
CA MET A 11 2.73 -11.94 3.64
C MET A 11 2.56 -10.60 2.92
N GLY A 12 1.52 -9.84 3.25
CA GLY A 12 1.18 -8.62 2.52
C GLY A 12 2.24 -7.53 2.64
N ARG A 13 2.81 -7.36 3.84
CA ARG A 13 3.85 -6.37 4.11
C ARG A 13 5.10 -6.53 3.23
N PRO A 14 5.79 -7.69 3.18
CA PRO A 14 6.95 -7.85 2.32
C PRO A 14 6.61 -7.77 0.83
N MET A 15 5.40 -8.18 0.41
CA MET A 15 4.95 -8.01 -0.98
C MET A 15 4.81 -6.54 -1.37
N ALA A 16 4.12 -5.75 -0.55
CA ALA A 16 3.95 -4.31 -0.74
C ALA A 16 5.30 -3.57 -0.79
N LEU A 17 6.24 -3.91 0.10
CA LEU A 17 7.60 -3.37 0.08
C LEU A 17 8.36 -3.75 -1.20
N ASN A 18 8.24 -4.98 -1.69
CA ASN A 18 8.88 -5.40 -2.93
C ASN A 18 8.32 -4.68 -4.15
N ILE A 19 7.02 -4.39 -4.17
CA ILE A 19 6.39 -3.58 -5.23
C ILE A 19 6.96 -2.16 -5.22
N HIS A 20 7.04 -1.54 -4.05
CA HIS A 20 7.65 -0.21 -3.90
C HIS A 20 9.13 -0.20 -4.32
N LYS A 21 9.92 -1.19 -3.90
CA LYS A 21 11.35 -1.33 -4.28
C LYS A 21 11.56 -1.45 -5.79
N LYS A 22 10.60 -1.97 -6.53
CA LYS A 22 10.62 -2.02 -8.00
C LYS A 22 10.23 -0.70 -8.67
N GLY A 23 9.97 0.35 -7.89
CA GLY A 23 9.68 1.70 -8.37
C GLY A 23 8.21 1.94 -8.70
N PHE A 24 7.30 1.03 -8.32
CA PHE A 24 5.87 1.26 -8.54
C PHE A 24 5.28 2.16 -7.44
N PRO A 25 4.57 3.24 -7.81
CA PRO A 25 3.77 4.00 -6.86
C PRO A 25 2.74 3.08 -6.20
N LEU A 26 2.61 3.19 -4.88
CA LEU A 26 1.89 2.22 -4.07
C LEU A 26 0.85 2.90 -3.18
N THR A 27 -0.39 2.44 -3.22
CA THR A 27 -1.42 2.84 -2.24
C THR A 27 -1.77 1.64 -1.38
N VAL A 28 -1.58 1.75 -0.06
CA VAL A 28 -1.82 0.64 0.87
C VAL A 28 -2.96 0.94 1.82
N TYR A 29 -3.64 -0.10 2.27
CA TYR A 29 -4.57 -0.04 3.39
C TYR A 29 -4.41 -1.27 4.28
N ASN A 30 -4.56 -1.06 5.58
CA ASN A 30 -4.74 -2.14 6.53
C ASN A 30 -5.71 -1.71 7.62
N ARG A 31 -6.61 -2.61 8.05
CA ARG A 31 -7.60 -2.34 9.10
C ARG A 31 -6.97 -1.81 10.39
N THR A 32 -5.80 -2.32 10.76
CA THR A 32 -5.00 -1.80 11.88
C THR A 32 -4.00 -0.77 11.32
N PRO A 33 -4.18 0.54 11.58
CA PRO A 33 -3.39 1.60 10.93
C PRO A 33 -1.89 1.53 11.22
N SER A 34 -1.50 1.08 12.41
CA SER A 34 -0.09 0.97 12.81
C SER A 34 0.75 0.07 11.88
N ARG A 35 0.12 -0.85 11.14
CA ARG A 35 0.82 -1.70 10.17
C ARG A 35 1.10 -1.00 8.82
N ALA A 36 0.46 0.13 8.56
CA ALA A 36 0.66 0.93 7.36
C ALA A 36 1.59 2.14 7.60
N GLU A 37 1.92 2.47 8.85
CA GLU A 37 2.71 3.65 9.20
C GLU A 37 4.08 3.69 8.50
N GLU A 38 4.76 2.54 8.37
CA GLU A 38 6.07 2.47 7.69
C GLU A 38 5.99 2.93 6.22
N PHE A 39 4.83 2.77 5.57
CA PHE A 39 4.62 3.17 4.18
C PHE A 39 4.45 4.68 4.02
N LYS A 40 4.09 5.43 5.07
CA LYS A 40 4.02 6.90 4.99
C LYS A 40 5.39 7.55 4.76
N ALA A 41 6.45 6.89 5.22
CA ALA A 41 7.82 7.35 5.05
C ALA A 41 8.43 6.96 3.69
N LEU A 42 7.76 6.11 2.92
CA LEU A 42 8.25 5.65 1.62
C LEU A 42 7.88 6.64 0.51
N PRO A 43 8.83 7.16 -0.26
CA PRO A 43 8.54 8.08 -1.36
C PRO A 43 7.56 7.48 -2.37
N GLY A 44 6.50 8.20 -2.71
CA GLY A 44 5.51 7.71 -3.68
C GLY A 44 4.63 6.56 -3.19
N ALA A 45 4.70 6.22 -1.90
CA ALA A 45 3.70 5.41 -1.24
C ALA A 45 2.65 6.29 -0.55
N LYS A 46 1.41 5.80 -0.49
CA LYS A 46 0.28 6.44 0.17
C LYS A 46 -0.45 5.44 1.05
N VAL A 47 -1.01 5.92 2.15
CA VAL A 47 -1.88 5.12 3.02
C VAL A 47 -3.32 5.61 2.85
N ALA A 48 -4.17 4.76 2.28
CA ALA A 48 -5.59 5.04 2.14
C ALA A 48 -6.31 4.85 3.48
N LEU A 49 -7.46 5.51 3.63
CA LEU A 49 -8.30 5.44 4.84
C LEU A 49 -9.30 4.27 4.79
N SER A 50 -9.50 3.66 3.62
CA SER A 50 -10.41 2.55 3.40
C SER A 50 -9.94 1.66 2.24
N PRO A 51 -10.43 0.40 2.12
CA PRO A 51 -10.19 -0.42 0.94
C PRO A 51 -10.69 0.23 -0.35
N ALA A 52 -11.81 0.96 -0.30
CA ALA A 52 -12.36 1.69 -1.45
C ALA A 52 -11.38 2.76 -1.94
N GLY A 53 -10.77 3.52 -1.03
CA GLY A 53 -9.75 4.52 -1.38
C GLY A 53 -8.50 3.92 -2.04
N VAL A 54 -8.16 2.67 -1.74
CA VAL A 54 -7.08 1.97 -2.47
C VAL A 54 -7.47 1.77 -3.94
N GLY A 55 -8.71 1.37 -4.22
CA GLY A 55 -9.22 1.17 -5.57
C GLY A 55 -9.34 2.47 -6.38
N GLU A 56 -9.71 3.57 -5.73
CA GLU A 56 -9.81 4.89 -6.37
C GLU A 56 -8.44 5.47 -6.75
N GLU A 57 -7.40 5.18 -5.96
CA GLU A 57 -6.06 5.74 -6.16
C GLU A 57 -5.10 4.84 -6.96
N SER A 58 -5.52 3.63 -7.33
CA SER A 58 -4.67 2.62 -7.97
C SER A 58 -5.22 2.13 -9.30
N GLU A 59 -4.35 1.71 -10.21
CA GLU A 59 -4.74 1.14 -11.50
C GLU A 59 -4.98 -0.38 -11.41
N LYS A 60 -4.35 -1.04 -10.43
CA LYS A 60 -4.62 -2.45 -10.05
C LYS A 60 -4.55 -2.58 -8.53
N VAL A 61 -5.39 -3.43 -7.95
CA VAL A 61 -5.43 -3.76 -6.51
C VAL A 61 -5.10 -5.23 -6.30
#